data_AF-A0A2I0QEN0-F1
#
_entry.id   AF-A0A2I0QEN0-F1
#
_cell.length_a   1.000
_cell.length_b   1.000
_cell.length_c   1.000
_cell.angle_alpha   90.00
_cell.angle_beta   90.00
_cell.angle_gamma   90.00
#
_symmetry.space_group_name_H-M   'P 1'
#
loop_
_entity.id
_entity.type
_entity.pdbx_description
1 polymer ?
#
loop_
_entity_poly.entity_id
_entity_poly.type
_entity_poly.pdbx_seq_one_letter_code
_entity_poly.pdbx_strand_id
1 'polypeptide(L)'
;MLIENGPLTVGVDAGWQSDSQGILYCTSDFQWFTHGMVLVGYNDTGQYWILKNSWGNWGHNGYGYIKYDNCLVESNVQKFAYPKNGTLGNFSSGGTIFISNTNNSTSFNEEIELVKDNIILDCNNAVIDGNNVKGIGMWIIAKNTTVKNCIVKNFVYGMVLDTSSSDNLINNTLTSNDYGIYVFNSIGVNSLINNTLTSNTYGIYQNNNQYYFNEILNNEILNNAVGIFSSSSYLIINENTVCGNTQLNFNST
;
A
#
# COMPACT_ATOMS: atom_id res chain seq x y z
N MET A 1 13.62 -6.18 10.85
CA MET A 1 12.16 -6.41 10.88
C MET A 1 11.42 -5.51 11.88
N LEU A 2 11.44 -5.74 13.20
CA LEU A 2 10.69 -4.89 14.15
C LEU A 2 11.23 -3.44 14.23
N ILE A 3 12.56 -3.29 14.26
CA ILE A 3 13.25 -1.98 14.32
C ILE A 3 12.88 -1.08 13.13
N GLU A 4 12.63 -1.69 11.96
CA GLU A 4 12.37 -0.97 10.72
C GLU A 4 10.88 -0.73 10.47
N ASN A 5 9.99 -1.55 11.05
CA ASN A 5 8.57 -1.58 10.66
C ASN A 5 7.60 -1.18 11.78
N GLY A 6 8.07 -0.97 13.00
CA GLY A 6 7.19 -0.71 14.15
C GLY A 6 6.40 -1.96 14.56
N PRO A 7 5.32 -1.82 15.35
CA PRO A 7 4.54 -2.97 15.83
C PRO A 7 4.05 -3.88 14.70
N LEU A 8 4.14 -5.20 14.88
CA LEU A 8 3.75 -6.21 13.88
C LEU A 8 2.66 -7.12 14.45
N THR A 9 1.69 -7.52 13.64
CA THR A 9 0.73 -8.55 14.06
C THR A 9 1.35 -9.92 13.85
N VAL A 10 1.25 -10.77 14.86
CA VAL A 10 1.81 -12.12 14.84
C VAL A 10 0.75 -13.13 15.24
N GLY A 11 0.72 -14.26 14.55
CA GLY A 11 0.08 -15.47 15.08
C GLY A 11 1.05 -16.14 16.05
N VAL A 12 0.54 -16.62 17.18
CA VAL A 12 1.32 -17.39 18.16
C VAL A 12 0.60 -18.67 18.55
N ASP A 13 1.36 -19.66 19.00
CA ASP A 13 0.80 -20.72 19.83
C ASP A 13 0.71 -20.22 21.28
N ALA A 14 -0.51 -20.12 21.82
CA ALA A 14 -0.81 -19.71 23.19
C ALA A 14 -0.72 -20.84 24.24
N GLY A 15 -0.17 -22.01 23.88
CA GLY A 15 0.14 -23.12 24.79
C GLY A 15 1.35 -22.88 25.71
N TRP A 16 1.42 -21.72 26.36
CA TRP A 16 2.62 -21.26 27.06
C TRP A 16 2.88 -21.93 28.40
N GLN A 17 4.15 -22.19 28.65
CA GLN A 17 4.77 -22.35 29.96
C GLN A 17 5.68 -21.16 30.25
N SER A 18 6.09 -20.98 31.50
CA SER A 18 6.97 -19.87 31.90
C SER A 18 8.19 -20.43 32.60
N ASP A 19 9.37 -19.88 32.29
CA ASP A 19 10.59 -20.23 33.00
C ASP A 19 10.74 -19.46 34.31
N SER A 20 11.85 -19.68 35.04
CA SER A 20 12.10 -19.06 36.34
C SER A 20 12.21 -17.52 36.28
N GLN A 21 12.35 -16.94 35.09
CA GLN A 21 12.44 -15.50 34.88
C GLN A 21 11.13 -14.89 34.38
N GLY A 22 10.08 -15.70 34.23
CA GLY A 22 8.79 -15.25 33.70
C GLY A 22 8.72 -15.27 32.17
N ILE A 23 9.76 -15.75 31.48
CA ILE A 23 9.79 -15.76 30.01
C ILE A 23 9.02 -16.99 29.51
N LEU A 24 8.07 -16.72 28.62
CA LEU A 24 7.15 -17.70 28.07
C LEU A 24 7.80 -18.53 26.97
N TYR A 25 7.44 -19.81 26.91
CA TYR A 25 7.86 -20.75 25.88
C TYR A 25 6.82 -21.87 25.73
N CYS A 26 6.87 -22.56 24.60
CA CYS A 26 6.02 -23.69 24.24
C CYS A 26 6.86 -24.96 24.32
N THR A 27 6.31 -26.03 24.90
CA THR A 27 7.00 -27.32 25.04
C THR A 27 6.82 -28.26 23.85
N SER A 28 5.90 -27.93 22.94
CA SER A 28 5.62 -28.67 21.71
C SER A 28 5.17 -27.70 20.63
N ASP A 29 5.75 -27.79 19.43
CA ASP A 29 5.30 -27.04 18.26
C ASP A 29 4.02 -27.66 17.70
N PHE A 30 2.85 -27.23 18.18
CA PHE A 30 1.63 -27.47 17.44
C PHE A 30 1.69 -26.62 16.16
N GLN A 31 1.59 -27.28 15.00
CA GLN A 31 1.86 -26.68 13.67
C GLN A 31 0.85 -25.61 13.21
N TRP A 32 0.09 -24.99 14.11
CA TRP A 32 -0.94 -24.01 13.78
C TRP A 32 -1.09 -22.96 14.89
N PHE A 33 -1.29 -21.71 14.48
CA PHE A 33 -1.49 -20.57 15.38
C PHE A 33 -2.81 -20.70 16.14
N THR A 34 -2.79 -20.43 17.44
CA THR A 34 -3.99 -20.50 18.30
C THR A 34 -4.46 -19.12 18.76
N HIS A 35 -3.61 -18.09 18.66
CA HIS A 35 -3.95 -16.72 19.07
C HIS A 35 -3.26 -15.64 18.21
N GLY A 36 -3.88 -14.46 18.11
CA GLY A 36 -3.34 -13.30 17.39
C GLY A 36 -2.91 -12.19 18.35
N MET A 37 -1.71 -11.65 18.16
CA MET A 37 -1.09 -10.67 19.07
C MET A 37 -0.31 -9.59 18.32
N VAL A 38 0.16 -8.57 19.05
CA VAL A 38 1.04 -7.53 18.48
C VAL A 38 2.44 -7.67 19.05
N LEU A 39 3.43 -7.94 18.21
CA LEU A 39 4.85 -7.86 18.52
C LEU A 39 5.27 -6.39 18.58
N VAL A 40 5.79 -5.95 19.73
CA VAL A 40 6.06 -4.53 20.03
C VAL A 40 7.49 -4.24 20.50
N GLY A 41 8.27 -5.27 20.85
CA GLY A 41 9.67 -5.12 21.24
C GLY A 41 10.44 -6.44 21.22
N TYR A 42 11.71 -6.39 21.59
CA TYR A 42 12.59 -7.55 21.75
C TYR A 42 13.71 -7.22 22.77
N ASN A 43 14.36 -8.25 23.31
CA ASN A 43 15.54 -8.12 24.16
C ASN A 43 16.57 -9.19 23.78
N ASP A 44 17.63 -8.78 23.09
CA ASP A 44 18.68 -9.71 22.64
C ASP A 44 19.45 -10.34 23.79
N THR A 45 19.74 -9.57 24.85
CA THR A 45 20.44 -10.07 26.05
C THR A 45 19.64 -11.16 26.76
N GLY A 46 18.31 -11.02 26.79
CA GLY A 46 17.40 -12.00 27.37
C GLY A 46 16.92 -13.08 26.40
N GLN A 47 17.19 -12.93 25.10
CA GLN A 47 16.72 -13.76 24.01
C GLN A 47 15.19 -13.97 23.96
N TYR A 48 14.44 -12.86 23.95
CA TYR A 48 12.98 -12.92 23.87
C TYR A 48 12.32 -11.76 23.11
N TRP A 49 11.16 -12.04 22.53
CA TRP A 49 10.20 -11.11 21.95
C TRP A 49 9.29 -10.50 23.02
N ILE A 50 8.81 -9.27 22.80
CA ILE A 50 7.84 -8.59 23.65
C ILE A 50 6.54 -8.43 22.89
N LEU A 51 5.47 -9.08 23.37
CA LEU A 51 4.16 -9.07 22.75
C LEU A 51 3.12 -8.38 23.62
N LYS A 52 2.14 -7.75 22.98
CA LYS A 52 0.98 -7.11 23.61
C LYS A 52 -0.30 -7.80 23.17
N ASN A 53 -1.19 -8.06 24.12
CA ASN A 53 -2.52 -8.62 23.87
C ASN A 53 -3.61 -7.55 24.03
N SER A 54 -4.78 -7.81 23.44
CA SER A 54 -5.93 -6.91 23.42
C SER A 54 -6.66 -6.78 24.76
N TRP A 55 -6.47 -7.72 25.70
CA TRP A 55 -7.27 -7.83 26.93
C TRP A 55 -6.72 -7.11 28.17
N GLY A 56 -5.57 -6.43 28.10
CA GLY A 56 -4.98 -5.76 29.28
C GLY A 56 -4.65 -6.71 30.46
N ASN A 57 -4.15 -6.18 31.58
CA ASN A 57 -3.70 -6.87 32.81
C ASN A 57 -3.42 -8.39 32.72
N TRP A 58 -2.33 -8.73 32.03
CA TRP A 58 -1.78 -10.08 31.95
C TRP A 58 -0.24 -9.98 31.82
N GLY A 59 0.48 -11.05 32.18
CA GLY A 59 1.94 -11.06 32.14
C GLY A 59 2.56 -9.89 32.91
N HIS A 60 3.47 -9.18 32.25
CA HIS A 60 4.19 -8.01 32.77
C HIS A 60 3.45 -6.72 32.42
N ASN A 61 2.39 -6.37 33.17
CA ASN A 61 1.59 -5.15 32.96
C ASN A 61 0.97 -5.04 31.55
N GLY A 62 0.43 -6.15 31.04
CA GLY A 62 -0.22 -6.22 29.73
C GLY A 62 0.68 -6.70 28.60
N TYR A 63 1.91 -7.12 28.92
CA TYR A 63 2.90 -7.63 27.97
C TYR A 63 3.33 -9.06 28.32
N GLY A 64 3.55 -9.88 27.31
CA GLY A 64 4.18 -11.20 27.43
C GLY A 64 5.59 -11.16 26.82
N TYR A 65 6.52 -11.88 27.44
CA TYR A 65 7.87 -12.07 26.92
C TYR A 65 7.98 -13.51 26.44
N ILE A 66 8.25 -13.74 25.16
CA ILE A 66 8.27 -15.08 24.57
C ILE A 66 9.66 -15.35 23.99
N LYS A 67 10.27 -16.51 24.25
CA LYS A 67 11.60 -16.85 23.71
C LYS A 67 11.66 -16.74 22.18
N TYR A 68 12.82 -16.39 21.67
CA TYR A 68 13.11 -16.48 20.23
C TYR A 68 12.98 -17.92 19.72
N ASP A 69 12.69 -18.04 18.42
CA ASP A 69 12.55 -19.34 17.73
C ASP A 69 11.56 -20.28 18.44
N ASN A 70 10.49 -19.72 19.01
CA ASN A 70 9.57 -20.45 19.86
C ASN A 70 8.13 -19.91 19.76
N CYS A 71 7.15 -20.78 20.03
CA CYS A 71 5.72 -20.45 19.97
C CYS A 71 5.24 -19.80 18.66
N LEU A 72 5.95 -20.07 17.55
CA LEU A 72 5.63 -19.61 16.20
C LEU A 72 5.63 -18.09 16.00
N VAL A 73 6.25 -17.32 16.91
CA VAL A 73 6.22 -15.85 16.84
C VAL A 73 6.78 -15.33 15.51
N GLU A 74 7.85 -15.93 14.99
CA GLU A 74 8.43 -15.55 13.70
C GLU A 74 7.76 -16.21 12.48
N SER A 75 6.91 -17.22 12.67
CA SER A 75 6.44 -18.09 11.58
C SER A 75 5.36 -17.46 10.69
N ASN A 76 4.63 -16.44 11.16
CA ASN A 76 3.65 -15.68 10.36
C ASN A 76 3.53 -14.24 10.89
N VAL A 77 4.57 -13.46 10.60
CA VAL A 77 4.62 -12.04 10.95
C VAL A 77 3.95 -11.23 9.85
N GLN A 78 2.76 -10.69 10.14
CA GLN A 78 2.04 -9.81 9.24
C GLN A 78 2.20 -8.36 9.67
N LYS A 79 2.56 -7.50 8.71
CA LYS A 79 2.68 -6.07 8.95
C LYS A 79 1.28 -5.46 9.09
N PHE A 80 0.99 -4.86 10.25
CA PHE A 80 -0.12 -3.92 10.37
C PHE A 80 0.43 -2.55 10.69
N ALA A 81 0.41 -1.66 9.69
CA ALA A 81 0.61 -0.24 9.96
C ALA A 81 -0.70 0.29 10.58
N TYR A 82 -0.68 0.64 11.86
CA TYR A 82 -1.76 1.39 12.50
C TYR A 82 -1.38 2.88 12.54
N PRO A 83 -1.74 3.69 11.53
CA PRO A 83 -1.58 5.13 11.64
C PRO A 83 -2.72 5.68 12.49
N LYS A 84 -2.47 5.89 13.79
CA LYS A 84 -3.22 6.87 14.57
C LYS A 84 -2.59 8.23 14.24
N ASN A 85 -3.00 8.82 13.12
CA ASN A 85 -2.48 10.07 12.54
C ASN A 85 -0.96 10.03 12.23
N GLY A 86 -0.54 9.21 11.27
CA GLY A 86 0.87 9.12 10.88
C GLY A 86 1.07 8.56 9.47
N THR A 87 2.14 8.98 8.81
CA THR A 87 2.65 8.45 7.55
C THR A 87 2.73 6.92 7.59
N LEU A 88 2.14 6.23 6.62
CA LEU A 88 2.39 4.81 6.39
C LEU A 88 3.88 4.67 6.04
N GLY A 89 4.62 4.00 6.91
CA GLY A 89 6.07 4.12 7.05
C GLY A 89 6.90 4.03 5.78
N ASN A 90 8.05 4.73 5.79
CA ASN A 90 9.11 4.60 4.80
C ASN A 90 9.41 3.13 4.54
N PHE A 91 9.13 2.66 3.32
CA PHE A 91 9.71 1.41 2.85
C PHE A 91 11.24 1.62 2.80
N SER A 92 12.03 0.61 3.20
CA SER A 92 13.49 0.69 3.03
C SER A 92 13.81 0.98 1.57
N SER A 93 14.80 1.85 1.32
CA SER A 93 15.12 2.35 -0.03
C SER A 93 15.24 1.21 -1.04
N GLY A 94 14.40 1.21 -2.08
CA GLY A 94 14.47 0.24 -3.17
C GLY A 94 13.94 -1.16 -2.86
N GLY A 95 13.09 -1.34 -1.83
CA GLY A 95 12.34 -2.58 -1.62
C GLY A 95 11.37 -2.88 -2.77
N THR A 96 11.27 -4.15 -3.18
CA THR A 96 10.24 -4.63 -4.12
C THR A 96 9.18 -5.39 -3.32
N ILE A 97 7.90 -5.02 -3.45
CA ILE A 97 6.78 -5.83 -2.97
C ILE A 97 6.50 -6.87 -4.06
N PHE A 98 6.80 -8.14 -3.80
CA PHE A 98 6.48 -9.26 -4.68
C PHE A 98 5.24 -9.99 -4.15
N ILE A 99 4.25 -10.25 -5.01
CA ILE A 99 3.19 -11.22 -4.72
C ILE A 99 3.30 -12.42 -5.67
N SER A 100 3.70 -13.56 -5.12
CA SER A 100 3.44 -14.86 -5.74
C SER A 100 1.98 -15.22 -5.47
N ASN A 101 1.16 -15.22 -6.52
CA ASN A 101 -0.23 -15.66 -6.48
C ASN A 101 -0.30 -17.14 -6.00
N THR A 102 -0.60 -17.39 -4.72
CA THR A 102 -0.86 -18.75 -4.22
C THR A 102 -2.33 -19.15 -4.27
N ASN A 103 -3.25 -18.27 -4.68
CA ASN A 103 -4.68 -18.57 -4.70
C ASN A 103 -5.34 -18.12 -6.00
N ASN A 104 -5.64 -19.11 -6.83
CA ASN A 104 -6.36 -19.03 -8.10
C ASN A 104 -7.86 -18.69 -7.90
N SER A 105 -8.16 -17.63 -7.15
CA SER A 105 -9.53 -17.17 -6.83
C SER A 105 -9.95 -15.97 -7.68
N THR A 106 -11.21 -15.93 -8.10
CA THR A 106 -11.72 -15.29 -9.32
C THR A 106 -12.51 -13.99 -9.12
N SER A 107 -11.95 -12.96 -8.47
CA SER A 107 -12.61 -11.65 -8.38
C SER A 107 -11.61 -10.60 -7.90
N PHE A 108 -11.35 -9.58 -8.74
CA PHE A 108 -10.48 -8.39 -8.54
C PHE A 108 -9.41 -8.52 -7.43
N ASN A 109 -8.15 -8.72 -7.81
CA ASN A 109 -7.04 -8.69 -6.85
C ASN A 109 -6.45 -7.28 -6.85
N GLU A 110 -6.63 -6.53 -5.76
CA GLU A 110 -5.91 -5.28 -5.51
C GLU A 110 -4.67 -5.52 -4.65
N GLU A 111 -3.57 -4.84 -4.97
CA GLU A 111 -2.32 -5.00 -4.21
C GLU A 111 -2.26 -4.10 -2.97
N ILE A 112 -2.70 -2.85 -3.09
CA ILE A 112 -2.80 -1.91 -1.97
C ILE A 112 -4.14 -1.18 -2.00
N GLU A 113 -4.87 -1.19 -0.88
CA GLU A 113 -6.11 -0.44 -0.72
C GLU A 113 -5.96 0.63 0.38
N LEU A 114 -6.27 1.89 0.04
CA LEU A 114 -6.29 3.01 0.96
C LEU A 114 -7.73 3.47 1.19
N VAL A 115 -8.30 3.08 2.33
CA VAL A 115 -9.70 3.37 2.71
C VAL A 115 -9.83 4.37 3.88
N LYS A 116 -8.70 4.91 4.34
CA LYS A 116 -8.66 5.84 5.47
C LYS A 116 -8.19 7.20 5.01
N ASP A 117 -8.97 8.22 5.38
CA ASP A 117 -8.69 9.62 5.10
C ASP A 117 -7.45 10.12 5.88
N ASN A 118 -6.85 11.21 5.38
CA ASN A 118 -5.73 11.94 6.01
C ASN A 118 -4.46 11.10 6.14
N ILE A 119 -4.18 10.25 5.16
CA ILE A 119 -3.01 9.38 5.15
C ILE A 119 -1.94 9.92 4.22
N ILE A 120 -0.68 9.69 4.57
CA ILE A 120 0.44 9.87 3.65
C ILE A 120 1.08 8.50 3.45
N LEU A 121 1.05 7.98 2.23
CA LEU A 121 1.81 6.82 1.80
C LEU A 121 3.03 7.31 1.02
N ASP A 122 4.21 7.19 1.63
CA ASP A 122 5.49 7.41 0.94
C ASP A 122 6.10 6.05 0.62
N CYS A 123 6.09 5.66 -0.65
CA CYS A 123 6.65 4.39 -1.06
C CYS A 123 8.18 4.38 -1.04
N ASN A 124 8.86 5.54 -0.92
CA ASN A 124 10.32 5.63 -0.94
C ASN A 124 10.96 4.87 -2.13
N ASN A 125 10.36 5.04 -3.32
CA ASN A 125 10.69 4.36 -4.58
C ASN A 125 10.49 2.84 -4.57
N ALA A 126 9.67 2.32 -3.64
CA ALA A 126 9.30 0.91 -3.67
C ALA A 126 8.50 0.56 -4.93
N VAL A 127 8.73 -0.67 -5.42
CA VAL A 127 8.09 -1.21 -6.61
C VAL A 127 6.92 -2.10 -6.21
N ILE A 128 5.76 -1.82 -6.80
CA ILE A 128 4.52 -2.58 -6.77
C ILE A 128 4.37 -3.18 -8.17
N ASP A 129 4.51 -4.50 -8.29
CA ASP A 129 4.71 -5.20 -9.57
C ASP A 129 3.63 -6.27 -9.81
N GLY A 130 2.73 -5.98 -10.74
CA GLY A 130 1.69 -6.89 -11.17
C GLY A 130 2.18 -7.93 -12.20
N ASN A 131 1.25 -8.72 -12.72
CA ASN A 131 1.56 -9.79 -13.68
C ASN A 131 1.01 -9.56 -15.09
N ASN A 132 0.51 -8.36 -15.41
CA ASN A 132 -0.12 -8.00 -16.68
C ASN A 132 -1.40 -8.77 -17.03
N VAL A 133 -1.97 -9.56 -16.10
CA VAL A 133 -3.15 -10.38 -16.41
C VAL A 133 -4.41 -9.80 -15.80
N LYS A 134 -4.39 -9.36 -14.53
CA LYS A 134 -5.54 -8.75 -13.81
C LYS A 134 -5.07 -7.92 -12.61
N GLY A 135 -5.88 -6.93 -12.21
CA GLY A 135 -5.80 -6.32 -10.87
C GLY A 135 -5.59 -4.80 -10.87
N ILE A 136 -5.65 -4.24 -9.66
CA ILE A 136 -5.37 -2.84 -9.36
C ILE A 136 -4.09 -2.78 -8.53
N GLY A 137 -3.10 -2.00 -8.94
CA GLY A 137 -1.87 -1.82 -8.16
C GLY A 137 -2.15 -1.07 -6.86
N MET A 138 -2.87 0.04 -6.94
CA MET A 138 -3.32 0.78 -5.76
C MET A 138 -4.71 1.37 -5.94
N TRP A 139 -5.63 1.03 -5.04
CA TRP A 139 -6.98 1.58 -5.01
C TRP A 139 -7.15 2.56 -3.84
N ILE A 140 -7.44 3.82 -4.16
CA ILE A 140 -7.57 4.92 -3.22
C ILE A 140 -9.04 5.30 -3.13
N ILE A 141 -9.67 4.93 -2.01
CA ILE A 141 -11.06 5.20 -1.64
C ILE A 141 -11.05 6.00 -0.34
N ALA A 142 -10.32 7.11 -0.34
CA ALA A 142 -10.04 7.94 0.82
C ALA A 142 -10.13 9.42 0.45
N LYS A 143 -9.89 10.28 1.44
CA LYS A 143 -9.87 11.73 1.27
C LYS A 143 -8.65 12.35 1.93
N ASN A 144 -8.21 13.49 1.40
CA ASN A 144 -7.06 14.23 1.94
C ASN A 144 -5.81 13.35 2.13
N THR A 145 -5.58 12.44 1.19
CA THR A 145 -4.51 11.45 1.21
C THR A 145 -3.41 11.86 0.24
N THR A 146 -2.15 11.62 0.60
CA THR A 146 -1.01 11.81 -0.29
C THR A 146 -0.34 10.47 -0.57
N VAL A 147 -0.24 10.08 -1.84
CA VAL A 147 0.56 8.92 -2.27
C VAL A 147 1.74 9.44 -3.07
N LYS A 148 2.95 9.08 -2.66
CA LYS A 148 4.16 9.61 -3.30
C LYS A 148 5.30 8.62 -3.40
N ASN A 149 6.16 8.89 -4.39
CA ASN A 149 7.39 8.15 -4.65
C ASN A 149 7.16 6.65 -4.85
N CYS A 150 6.02 6.24 -5.40
CA CYS A 150 5.72 4.83 -5.69
C CYS A 150 6.04 4.48 -7.14
N ILE A 151 6.55 3.27 -7.38
CA ILE A 151 6.70 2.71 -8.72
C ILE A 151 5.63 1.62 -8.90
N VAL A 152 4.65 1.83 -9.77
CA VAL A 152 3.54 0.88 -10.00
C VAL A 152 3.55 0.40 -11.44
N LYS A 153 3.65 -0.91 -11.65
CA LYS A 153 3.77 -1.47 -13.00
C LYS A 153 3.06 -2.80 -13.18
N ASN A 154 2.76 -3.12 -14.43
CA ASN A 154 2.21 -4.40 -14.87
C ASN A 154 0.80 -4.73 -14.33
N PHE A 155 -0.07 -3.73 -14.18
CA PHE A 155 -1.48 -3.90 -13.80
C PHE A 155 -2.44 -3.53 -14.93
N VAL A 156 -3.69 -3.98 -14.81
CA VAL A 156 -4.77 -3.38 -15.62
C VAL A 156 -4.95 -1.94 -15.16
N TYR A 157 -5.07 -1.69 -13.87
CA TYR A 157 -5.12 -0.34 -13.31
C TYR A 157 -3.91 -0.11 -12.40
N GLY A 158 -3.05 0.84 -12.72
CA GLY A 158 -1.89 1.18 -11.90
C GLY A 158 -2.34 1.80 -10.58
N MET A 159 -2.77 3.06 -10.61
CA MET A 159 -3.39 3.72 -9.47
C MET A 159 -4.81 4.18 -9.81
N VAL A 160 -5.73 3.95 -8.88
CA VAL A 160 -7.14 4.27 -9.02
C VAL A 160 -7.56 5.23 -7.91
N LEU A 161 -8.14 6.36 -8.32
CA LEU A 161 -8.81 7.32 -7.46
C LEU A 161 -10.32 7.12 -7.64
N ASP A 162 -10.98 6.58 -6.60
CA ASP A 162 -12.42 6.28 -6.57
C ASP A 162 -13.10 7.04 -5.44
N THR A 163 -14.12 7.83 -5.77
CA THR A 163 -14.91 8.56 -4.76
C THR A 163 -14.00 9.40 -3.84
N SER A 164 -12.90 9.87 -4.40
CA SER A 164 -11.81 10.58 -3.75
C SER A 164 -12.03 12.09 -3.71
N SER A 165 -11.42 12.76 -2.74
CA SER A 165 -11.41 14.22 -2.65
C SER A 165 -10.18 14.74 -1.92
N SER A 166 -9.59 15.80 -2.44
CA SER A 166 -8.39 16.44 -1.89
C SER A 166 -7.17 15.50 -1.83
N ASP A 167 -7.13 14.48 -2.67
CA ASP A 167 -6.02 13.54 -2.72
C ASP A 167 -4.91 14.03 -3.66
N ASN A 168 -3.67 13.69 -3.30
CA ASN A 168 -2.47 14.12 -4.01
C ASN A 168 -1.65 12.90 -4.43
N LEU A 169 -1.47 12.70 -5.74
CA LEU A 169 -0.52 11.72 -6.28
C LEU A 169 0.73 12.49 -6.73
N ILE A 170 1.85 12.32 -6.02
CA ILE A 170 3.06 13.14 -6.19
C ILE A 170 4.29 12.28 -6.51
N ASN A 171 5.04 12.60 -7.56
CA ASN A 171 6.31 11.91 -7.89
C ASN A 171 6.17 10.39 -8.03
N ASN A 172 5.03 9.87 -8.47
CA ASN A 172 4.87 8.44 -8.71
C ASN A 172 5.28 8.08 -10.14
N THR A 173 5.85 6.90 -10.32
CA THR A 173 6.18 6.33 -11.64
C THR A 173 5.20 5.21 -11.95
N LEU A 174 4.43 5.34 -13.03
CA LEU A 174 3.46 4.34 -13.46
C LEU A 174 3.81 3.85 -14.86
N THR A 175 4.15 2.56 -14.99
CA THR A 175 4.63 2.02 -16.27
C THR A 175 4.04 0.67 -16.64
N SER A 176 3.81 0.45 -17.94
CA SER A 176 3.32 -0.83 -18.47
C SER A 176 2.00 -1.29 -17.82
N ASN A 177 1.10 -0.34 -17.55
CA ASN A 177 -0.27 -0.64 -17.11
C ASN A 177 -1.27 -0.38 -18.25
N ASP A 178 -2.46 -0.99 -18.23
CA ASP A 178 -3.49 -0.56 -19.19
C ASP A 178 -3.95 0.87 -18.88
N TYR A 179 -4.19 1.18 -17.61
CA TYR A 179 -4.43 2.53 -17.13
C TYR A 179 -3.33 2.89 -16.14
N GLY A 180 -2.54 3.92 -16.43
CA GLY A 180 -1.57 4.46 -15.48
C GLY A 180 -2.30 4.98 -14.24
N ILE A 181 -2.90 6.17 -14.36
CA ILE A 181 -3.78 6.73 -13.34
C ILE A 181 -5.21 6.75 -13.87
N TYR A 182 -6.13 6.14 -13.13
CA TYR A 182 -7.56 6.11 -13.44
C TYR A 182 -8.33 6.89 -12.37
N VAL A 183 -9.07 7.91 -12.78
CA VAL A 183 -9.84 8.79 -11.89
C VAL A 183 -11.33 8.70 -12.22
N PHE A 184 -12.14 8.26 -11.26
CA PHE A 184 -13.58 8.14 -11.46
C PHE A 184 -14.38 8.53 -10.22
N ASN A 185 -15.56 9.10 -10.47
CA ASN A 185 -16.52 9.50 -9.44
C ASN A 185 -15.91 10.40 -8.32
N SER A 186 -14.93 11.25 -8.66
CA SER A 186 -14.34 12.18 -7.69
C SER A 186 -15.44 13.05 -7.07
N ILE A 187 -15.40 13.21 -5.75
CA ILE A 187 -16.33 14.06 -4.98
C ILE A 187 -15.65 15.33 -4.45
N GLY A 188 -14.44 15.60 -4.94
CA GLY A 188 -13.68 16.81 -4.71
C GLY A 188 -12.57 16.93 -5.75
N VAL A 189 -11.77 17.98 -5.64
CA VAL A 189 -10.60 18.19 -6.49
C VAL A 189 -9.45 17.32 -5.99
N ASN A 190 -8.82 16.57 -6.89
CA ASN A 190 -7.60 15.83 -6.65
C ASN A 190 -6.46 16.39 -7.51
N SER A 191 -5.22 16.24 -7.05
CA SER A 191 -4.03 16.78 -7.72
C SER A 191 -3.06 15.67 -8.12
N LEU A 192 -2.72 15.62 -9.40
CA LEU A 192 -1.73 14.72 -10.00
C LEU A 192 -0.50 15.54 -10.35
N ILE A 193 0.56 15.45 -9.56
CA ILE A 193 1.70 16.37 -9.60
C ILE A 193 3.01 15.60 -9.84
N ASN A 194 3.82 16.02 -10.81
CA ASN A 194 5.18 15.48 -11.04
C ASN A 194 5.24 13.95 -11.24
N ASN A 195 4.17 13.30 -11.69
CA ASN A 195 4.19 11.87 -11.93
C ASN A 195 4.79 11.57 -13.31
N THR A 196 5.44 10.41 -13.43
CA THR A 196 5.97 9.89 -14.69
C THR A 196 5.11 8.71 -15.14
N LEU A 197 4.38 8.86 -16.25
CA LEU A 197 3.47 7.85 -16.78
C LEU A 197 3.95 7.38 -18.16
N THR A 198 4.56 6.19 -18.21
CA THR A 198 5.25 5.70 -19.42
C THR A 198 4.81 4.32 -19.89
N SER A 199 4.56 4.16 -21.19
CA SER A 199 4.23 2.87 -21.81
C SER A 199 2.97 2.22 -21.25
N ASN A 200 1.97 3.01 -20.87
CA ASN A 200 0.65 2.53 -20.49
C ASN A 200 -0.30 2.56 -21.72
N THR A 201 -1.44 1.86 -21.68
CA THR A 201 -2.47 2.05 -22.73
C THR A 201 -3.06 3.46 -22.62
N TYR A 202 -3.44 3.88 -21.42
CA TYR A 202 -3.76 5.27 -21.09
C TYR A 202 -2.79 5.77 -20.02
N GLY A 203 -2.15 6.92 -20.23
CA GLY A 203 -1.37 7.58 -19.19
C GLY A 203 -2.28 7.98 -18.04
N ILE A 204 -3.10 9.01 -18.26
CA ILE A 204 -4.14 9.45 -17.33
C ILE A 204 -5.50 9.26 -17.98
N TYR A 205 -6.42 8.62 -17.29
CA TYR A 205 -7.79 8.41 -17.73
C TYR A 205 -8.77 8.97 -16.70
N GLN A 206 -9.62 9.90 -17.12
CA GLN A 206 -10.64 10.50 -16.27
C GLN A 206 -12.03 10.31 -16.88
N ASN A 207 -12.97 9.78 -16.09
CA ASN A 207 -14.35 9.54 -16.54
C ASN A 207 -15.37 9.88 -15.45
N ASN A 208 -16.44 10.58 -15.84
CA ASN A 208 -17.56 10.93 -14.99
C ASN A 208 -17.19 11.83 -13.78
N ASN A 209 -16.45 12.92 -14.04
CA ASN A 209 -16.04 13.90 -13.03
C ASN A 209 -16.50 15.31 -13.43
N GLN A 210 -17.81 15.53 -13.51
CA GLN A 210 -18.40 16.76 -14.04
C GLN A 210 -18.50 17.92 -13.04
N TYR A 211 -18.22 17.70 -11.76
CA TYR A 211 -18.43 18.73 -10.74
C TYR A 211 -17.14 19.29 -10.14
N TYR A 212 -16.01 18.61 -10.39
CA TYR A 212 -14.73 18.94 -9.79
C TYR A 212 -13.63 18.94 -10.84
N PHE A 213 -12.72 19.89 -10.70
CA PHE A 213 -11.65 20.15 -11.66
C PHE A 213 -10.35 19.53 -11.15
N ASN A 214 -10.15 18.23 -11.39
CA ASN A 214 -8.88 17.61 -11.01
C ASN A 214 -7.72 18.29 -11.74
N GLU A 215 -6.62 18.50 -11.01
CA GLU A 215 -5.46 19.23 -11.47
C GLU A 215 -4.37 18.25 -11.91
N ILE A 216 -3.88 18.42 -13.13
CA ILE A 216 -2.77 17.66 -13.69
C ILE A 216 -1.63 18.65 -13.92
N LEU A 217 -0.60 18.59 -13.08
CA LEU A 217 0.48 19.57 -13.03
C LEU A 217 1.86 18.92 -13.18
N ASN A 218 2.64 19.40 -14.16
CA ASN A 218 4.06 19.08 -14.30
C ASN A 218 4.38 17.57 -14.38
N ASN A 219 3.48 16.78 -14.97
CA ASN A 219 3.66 15.34 -15.20
C ASN A 219 4.39 15.09 -16.53
N GLU A 220 5.14 13.99 -16.57
CA GLU A 220 5.75 13.44 -17.78
C GLU A 220 4.94 12.25 -18.28
N ILE A 221 4.25 12.39 -19.41
CA ILE A 221 3.30 11.40 -19.94
C ILE A 221 3.79 10.96 -21.32
N LEU A 222 4.57 9.88 -21.32
CA LEU A 222 5.43 9.50 -22.44
C LEU A 222 5.07 8.13 -23.01
N ASN A 223 5.05 7.99 -24.33
CA ASN A 223 4.98 6.68 -25.00
C ASN A 223 3.78 5.80 -24.59
N ASN A 224 2.66 6.38 -24.18
CA ASN A 224 1.42 5.66 -23.91
C ASN A 224 0.63 5.46 -25.21
N ALA A 225 -0.42 4.65 -25.25
CA ALA A 225 -1.30 4.67 -26.43
C ALA A 225 -2.06 6.00 -26.51
N VAL A 226 -2.72 6.38 -25.43
CA VAL A 226 -3.29 7.71 -25.24
C VAL A 226 -2.64 8.37 -24.02
N GLY A 227 -2.18 9.61 -24.16
CA GLY A 227 -1.54 10.36 -23.07
C GLY A 227 -2.53 10.69 -21.97
N ILE A 228 -3.47 11.60 -22.26
CA ILE A 228 -4.56 11.98 -21.34
C ILE A 228 -5.90 11.77 -22.03
N PHE A 229 -6.79 11.00 -21.39
CA PHE A 229 -8.16 10.81 -21.80
C PHE A 229 -9.13 11.42 -20.77
N SER A 230 -10.12 12.17 -21.25
CA SER A 230 -11.18 12.76 -20.44
C SER A 230 -12.54 12.49 -21.08
N SER A 231 -13.46 11.86 -20.35
CA SER A 231 -14.85 11.73 -20.80
C SER A 231 -15.79 12.27 -19.75
N SER A 232 -16.71 13.16 -20.17
CA SER A 232 -17.71 13.74 -19.26
C SER A 232 -17.07 14.26 -17.96
N SER A 233 -16.00 15.05 -18.09
CA SER A 233 -15.13 15.43 -16.97
C SER A 233 -14.50 16.80 -17.19
N TYR A 234 -14.21 17.52 -16.10
CA TYR A 234 -13.42 18.75 -16.14
C TYR A 234 -12.01 18.55 -15.59
N LEU A 235 -11.02 19.13 -16.27
CA LEU A 235 -9.59 19.03 -15.95
C LEU A 235 -8.92 20.39 -16.05
N ILE A 236 -7.97 20.65 -15.15
CA ILE A 236 -7.01 21.74 -15.28
C ILE A 236 -5.65 21.10 -15.57
N ILE A 237 -5.07 21.40 -16.72
CA ILE A 237 -3.83 20.74 -17.21
C ILE A 237 -2.77 21.82 -17.43
N ASN A 238 -1.75 21.83 -16.57
CA ASN A 238 -0.69 22.85 -16.60
C ASN A 238 0.70 22.23 -16.58
N GLU A 239 1.63 22.80 -17.34
CA GLU A 239 3.08 22.47 -17.28
C GLU A 239 3.44 21.00 -17.55
N ASN A 240 2.55 20.20 -18.13
CA ASN A 240 2.82 18.78 -18.41
C ASN A 240 3.59 18.59 -19.72
N THR A 241 4.49 17.60 -19.73
CA THR A 241 5.13 17.11 -20.95
C THR A 241 4.38 15.87 -21.44
N VAL A 242 3.68 15.97 -22.57
CA VAL A 242 2.91 14.85 -23.17
C VAL A 242 3.44 14.56 -24.57
N CYS A 243 4.18 13.46 -24.73
CA CYS A 243 4.96 13.20 -25.95
C CYS A 243 5.08 11.70 -26.27
N GLY A 244 5.33 11.38 -27.54
CA GLY A 244 5.61 10.00 -27.99
C GLY A 244 4.43 9.03 -27.90
N ASN A 245 3.23 9.50 -27.55
CA ASN A 245 2.06 8.64 -27.44
C ASN A 245 1.64 8.11 -28.83
N THR A 246 1.29 6.83 -28.92
CA THR A 246 1.16 6.13 -30.22
C THR A 246 -0.17 6.36 -30.93
N GLN A 247 -1.21 6.80 -30.22
CA GLN A 247 -2.51 7.17 -30.80
C GLN A 247 -2.79 8.67 -30.64
N LEU A 248 -2.95 9.16 -29.40
CA LEU A 248 -3.30 10.55 -29.12
C LEU A 248 -2.56 11.08 -27.89
N ASN A 249 -2.10 12.33 -27.93
CA ASN A 249 -1.60 12.99 -26.72
C ASN A 249 -2.74 13.36 -25.76
N PHE A 250 -3.84 13.87 -26.32
CA PHE A 250 -5.03 14.27 -25.57
C PHE A 250 -6.28 13.79 -26.31
N ASN A 251 -7.24 13.25 -25.58
CA ASN A 251 -8.55 12.88 -26.10
C ASN A 251 -9.63 13.31 -25.09
N SER A 252 -10.60 14.11 -25.55
CA SER A 252 -11.71 14.57 -24.71
C SER A 252 -13.04 14.31 -25.41
N THR A 253 -14.00 13.69 -24.72
CA THR A 253 -15.32 13.31 -25.25
C THR A 253 -16.46 13.72 -24.33
#